data_AF-A0A971B7W0-F1
#
_entry.id   AF-A0A971B7W0-F1
#
_cell.length_a   1.000
_cell.length_b   1.000
_cell.length_c   1.000
_cell.angle_alpha   90.00
_cell.angle_beta   90.00
_cell.angle_gamma   90.00
#
_symmetry.space_group_name_H-M   'P 1'
#
loop_
_entity.id
_entity.type
_entity.pdbx_description
1 polymer ?
#
loop_
_entity_poly.entity_id
_entity_poly.type
_entity_poly.pdbx_seq_one_letter_code
_entity_poly.pdbx_strand_id
1 'polypeptide(L)'
;MSGAVVVMSQNRLMRRFQDAKATDPKSARTLADIGCRNSWIFRRMVVRGVFVETEDGRFYIDEDAASRFVKRRWRVAWIFLALVIVLFAIWQMFS
;
A
#
# COMPACT_ATOMS: atom_id res chain seq x y z
N MET A 1 -1.95 16.69 12.37
CA MET A 1 -0.90 15.63 12.31
C MET A 1 -0.24 15.70 10.94
N SER A 2 1.03 16.10 10.87
CA SER A 2 1.75 16.27 9.60
C SER A 2 1.89 14.93 8.86
N GLY A 3 1.67 14.93 7.54
CA GLY A 3 1.70 13.71 6.71
C GLY A 3 3.00 12.89 6.83
N ALA A 4 4.12 13.55 7.12
CA ALA A 4 5.42 12.90 7.34
C ALA A 4 5.43 11.91 8.53
N VAL A 5 4.73 12.23 9.63
CA VAL A 5 4.67 11.37 10.82
C VAL A 5 3.89 10.09 10.50
N VAL A 6 2.86 10.20 9.65
CA VAL A 6 2.07 9.05 9.20
C VAL A 6 2.93 8.11 8.36
N VAL A 7 3.70 8.64 7.41
CA VAL A 7 4.61 7.82 6.57
C VAL A 7 5.66 7.12 7.41
N MET A 8 6.25 7.79 8.39
CA MET A 8 7.28 7.19 9.26
C MET A 8 6.70 6.06 10.12
N SER A 9 5.49 6.23 10.63
CA SER A 9 4.78 5.18 11.39
C SER A 9 4.41 3.97 10.52
N GLN A 10 4.05 4.20 9.26
CA GLN A 10 3.76 3.13 8.29
C GLN A 10 5.01 2.31 7.98
N ASN A 11 6.13 2.98 7.67
CA ASN A 11 7.39 2.30 7.40
C ASN A 11 7.87 1.46 8.58
N ARG A 12 7.68 1.95 9.82
CA ARG A 12 8.04 1.19 11.03
C ARG A 12 7.17 -0.05 11.21
N LEU A 13 5.88 0.02 10.88
CA LEU A 13 4.98 -1.13 10.89
C LEU A 13 5.35 -2.13 9.79
N MET A 14 5.62 -1.66 8.57
CA MET A 14 6.05 -2.53 7.47
C MET A 14 7.32 -3.30 7.80
N ARG A 15 8.33 -2.63 8.37
CA ARG A 15 9.57 -3.30 8.79
C ARG A 15 9.32 -4.41 9.81
N ARG A 16 8.44 -4.19 10.79
CA ARG A 16 8.12 -5.24 11.79
C ARG A 16 7.42 -6.46 11.18
N PHE A 17 6.54 -6.23 10.21
CA PHE A 17 5.90 -7.32 9.48
C PHE A 17 6.88 -8.07 8.59
N GLN A 18 7.83 -7.37 7.96
CA GLN A 18 8.94 -7.98 7.20
C GLN A 18 9.92 -8.75 8.10
N ASP A 19 10.31 -8.18 9.25
CA ASP A 19 11.16 -8.85 10.25
C ASP A 19 10.48 -10.12 10.79
N ALA A 20 9.16 -10.08 10.96
CA ALA A 20 8.35 -11.25 11.35
C ALA A 20 8.12 -12.24 10.19
N LYS A 21 8.63 -11.95 8.98
CA LYS A 21 8.42 -12.70 7.73
C LYS A 21 6.94 -12.91 7.38
N ALA A 22 6.07 -12.02 7.86
CA ALA A 22 4.63 -12.08 7.64
C ALA A 22 4.29 -11.43 6.29
N THR A 23 4.84 -11.96 5.20
CA THR A 23 4.70 -11.46 3.82
C THR A 23 3.78 -12.32 2.95
N ASP A 24 3.32 -13.46 3.49
CA ASP A 24 2.53 -14.45 2.77
C ASP A 24 1.40 -14.98 3.65
N PRO A 25 0.30 -15.50 3.06
CA PRO A 25 -0.79 -16.12 3.82
C PRO A 25 -0.30 -17.27 4.71
N LYS A 26 0.67 -18.06 4.21
CA LYS A 26 1.28 -19.18 4.94
C LYS A 26 2.20 -18.75 6.08
N SER A 27 2.73 -17.53 5.98
CA SER A 27 3.61 -16.93 6.98
C SER A 27 2.88 -15.88 7.82
N ALA A 28 1.55 -15.81 7.72
CA ALA A 28 0.73 -14.88 8.48
C ALA A 28 0.96 -15.08 9.98
N ARG A 29 1.10 -13.97 10.70
CA ARG A 29 1.41 -13.95 12.14
C ARG A 29 0.36 -13.14 12.88
N THR A 30 0.15 -13.48 14.15
CA THR A 30 -0.78 -12.69 14.98
C THR A 30 -0.18 -11.33 15.31
N LEU A 31 -1.02 -10.33 15.60
CA LEU A 31 -0.53 -9.01 16.03
C LEU A 31 0.30 -9.08 17.31
N ALA A 32 0.02 -10.05 18.16
CA ALA A 32 0.79 -10.33 19.37
C ALA A 32 2.23 -10.77 19.02
N ASP A 33 2.39 -11.68 18.06
CA ASP A 33 3.70 -12.15 17.59
C ASP A 33 4.53 -11.03 16.92
N ILE A 34 3.85 -10.12 16.23
CA ILE A 34 4.49 -8.98 15.53
C ILE A 34 4.77 -7.82 16.52
N GLY A 35 4.27 -7.89 17.76
CA GLY A 35 4.39 -6.84 18.75
C GLY A 35 3.72 -5.54 18.32
N CYS A 36 2.63 -5.62 17.56
CA CYS A 36 1.85 -4.48 17.10
C CYS A 36 0.54 -4.33 17.90
N ARG A 37 0.26 -3.12 18.35
CA ARG A 37 -1.04 -2.77 18.93
C ARG A 37 -2.02 -2.38 17.84
N ASN A 38 -3.27 -2.82 17.97
CA ASN A 38 -4.38 -2.48 17.08
C ASN A 38 -4.67 -0.97 17.19
N SER A 39 -3.94 -0.19 16.38
CA SER A 39 -4.00 1.27 16.37
C SER A 39 -4.80 1.73 15.16
N TRP A 40 -5.37 2.94 15.18
CA TRP A 40 -6.13 3.48 14.05
C TRP A 40 -5.34 3.46 12.72
N ILE A 41 -4.01 3.61 12.78
CA ILE A 41 -3.10 3.49 11.63
C ILE A 41 -3.08 2.06 11.05
N PHE A 42 -3.10 1.03 11.90
CA PHE A 42 -3.18 -0.37 11.47
C PHE A 42 -4.51 -0.63 10.77
N ARG A 43 -5.63 -0.21 11.38
CA ARG A 43 -6.96 -0.31 10.77
C ARG A 43 -7.03 0.41 9.42
N ARG A 44 -6.38 1.57 9.29
CA ARG A 44 -6.27 2.30 8.01
C ARG A 44 -5.47 1.53 6.95
N MET A 45 -4.46 0.77 7.35
CA MET A 45 -3.67 -0.07 6.43
C MET A 45 -4.40 -1.37 6.04
N VAL A 46 -5.20 -1.94 6.95
CA VAL A 46 -6.13 -3.05 6.64
C VAL A 46 -7.19 -2.60 5.62
N VAL A 47 -7.85 -1.47 5.86
CA VAL A 47 -8.84 -0.89 4.94
C VAL A 47 -8.24 -0.57 3.56
N ARG A 48 -6.94 -0.26 3.51
CA ARG A 48 -6.22 -0.02 2.25
C ARG A 48 -5.74 -1.30 1.56
N GLY A 49 -5.93 -2.47 2.17
CA GLY A 49 -5.50 -3.77 1.63
C GLY A 49 -3.99 -4.00 1.71
N VAL A 50 -3.27 -3.27 2.56
CA VAL A 50 -1.82 -3.47 2.78
C VAL A 50 -1.58 -4.60 3.77
N PHE A 51 -2.42 -4.69 4.81
CA PHE A 51 -2.48 -5.84 5.70
C PHE A 51 -3.72 -6.64 5.38
N VAL A 52 -3.52 -7.93 5.14
CA VAL A 52 -4.61 -8.88 4.88
C VAL A 52 -4.75 -9.78 6.09
N GLU A 53 -5.98 -9.87 6.59
CA GLU A 53 -6.35 -10.78 7.68
C GLU A 53 -6.70 -12.15 7.07
N THR A 54 -6.16 -13.21 7.65
CA THR A 54 -6.54 -14.59 7.34
C THR A 54 -7.64 -15.05 8.30
N GLU A 55 -8.40 -16.08 7.91
CA GLU A 55 -9.51 -16.62 8.73
C GLU A 55 -9.08 -17.02 10.16
N ASP A 56 -7.80 -17.38 10.36
CA ASP A 56 -7.22 -17.72 11.67
C ASP A 56 -6.89 -16.50 12.57
N GLY A 57 -7.32 -15.28 12.23
CA GLY A 57 -7.02 -14.06 12.99
C GLY A 57 -5.54 -13.66 12.93
N ARG A 58 -4.83 -14.08 11.88
CA ARG A 58 -3.44 -13.73 11.60
C ARG A 58 -3.39 -12.70 10.48
N PHE A 59 -2.32 -11.93 10.46
CA PHE A 59 -2.13 -10.85 9.50
C PHE A 59 -0.84 -11.07 8.72
N TYR A 60 -0.89 -10.79 7.42
CA TYR A 60 0.28 -10.69 6.58
C TYR A 60 0.25 -9.38 5.78
N ILE A 61 1.44 -8.89 5.43
CA ILE A 61 1.61 -7.87 4.41
C ILE A 61 1.52 -8.55 3.06
N ASP A 62 0.58 -8.10 2.24
CA ASP A 62 0.55 -8.48 0.85
C ASP A 62 1.46 -7.52 0.07
N GLU A 63 2.72 -7.92 -0.13
CA GLU A 63 3.69 -7.15 -0.93
C GLU A 63 3.20 -7.02 -2.38
N ASP A 64 2.42 -7.98 -2.87
CA ASP A 64 1.79 -7.94 -4.19
C ASP A 64 0.65 -6.92 -4.23
N ALA A 65 -0.12 -6.77 -3.17
CA ALA A 65 -1.11 -5.69 -3.01
C ALA A 65 -0.44 -4.32 -2.92
N ALA A 66 0.69 -4.20 -2.21
CA ALA A 66 1.50 -2.97 -2.21
C ALA A 66 2.02 -2.65 -3.62
N SER A 67 2.50 -3.67 -4.37
CA SER A 67 2.94 -3.53 -5.76
C SER A 67 1.79 -3.17 -6.72
N ARG A 68 0.58 -3.74 -6.51
CA ARG A 68 -0.63 -3.40 -7.25
C ARG A 68 -1.13 -2.00 -6.91
N PHE A 69 -0.91 -1.52 -5.69
CA PHE A 69 -1.20 -0.14 -5.29
C PHE A 69 -0.29 0.86 -6.01
N VAL A 70 1.01 0.56 -6.11
CA VAL A 70 1.96 1.34 -6.92
C VAL A 70 1.59 1.27 -8.40
N LYS A 71 1.31 0.08 -8.95
CA LYS A 71 0.89 -0.09 -10.35
C LYS A 71 -0.41 0.65 -10.68
N ARG A 72 -1.38 0.76 -9.76
CA ARG A 72 -2.60 1.58 -9.97
C ARG A 72 -2.27 3.07 -10.00
N ARG A 73 -1.37 3.54 -9.14
CA ARG A 73 -0.92 4.94 -9.13
C ARG A 73 -0.15 5.32 -10.40
N TRP A 74 0.68 4.40 -10.89
CA TRP A 74 1.36 4.55 -12.18
C TRP A 74 0.38 4.48 -13.34
N ARG A 75 -0.63 3.60 -13.33
CA ARG A 75 -1.64 3.54 -14.40
C ARG A 75 -2.42 4.85 -14.53
N VAL A 76 -2.84 5.45 -13.42
CA VAL A 76 -3.54 6.74 -13.45
C VAL A 76 -2.60 7.86 -13.91
N ALA A 77 -1.34 7.87 -13.44
CA ALA A 77 -0.34 8.85 -13.91
C ALA A 77 -0.03 8.70 -15.41
N TRP A 78 0.10 7.47 -15.91
CA TRP A 78 0.31 7.17 -17.34
C TRP A 78 -0.91 7.48 -18.19
N ILE A 79 -2.13 7.22 -17.70
CA ILE A 79 -3.38 7.63 -18.37
C ILE A 79 -3.45 9.15 -18.43
N PHE A 80 -3.14 9.84 -17.34
CA PHE A 80 -3.13 11.31 -17.29
C PHE A 80 -2.06 11.88 -18.22
N LEU A 81 -0.86 11.32 -18.22
CA LEU A 81 0.24 11.69 -19.11
C LEU A 81 -0.13 11.46 -20.59
N ALA A 82 -0.69 10.29 -20.91
CA ALA A 82 -1.16 9.99 -22.26
C ALA A 82 -2.26 10.97 -22.69
N LEU A 83 -3.18 11.33 -21.80
CA LEU A 83 -4.25 12.28 -22.07
C LEU A 83 -3.70 13.69 -22.34
N VAL A 84 -2.70 14.13 -21.56
CA VAL A 84 -1.99 15.40 -21.80
C VAL A 84 -1.26 15.39 -23.15
N ILE A 85 -0.57 14.30 -23.50
CA ILE A 85 0.13 14.18 -24.80
C ILE A 85 -0.87 14.22 -25.96
N VAL A 86 -2.01 13.52 -25.84
CA VAL A 86 -3.06 13.53 -26.87
C VAL A 86 -3.66 14.93 -27.03
N LEU A 87 -4.02 15.61 -25.93
CA LEU A 87 -4.51 16.98 -25.98
C LEU A 87 -3.49 17.94 -26.60
N PHE A 88 -2.21 17.77 -26.26
CA PHE A 88 -1.12 18.58 -26.82
C PHE A 88 -0.95 18.34 -28.32
N ALA A 89 -1.01 17.08 -28.76
CA ALA A 89 -0.93 16.72 -30.18
C ALA A 89 -2.12 17.27 -30.97
N ILE A 90 -3.33 17.19 -30.40
CA ILE A 90 -4.54 17.80 -30.98
C ILE A 90 -4.34 19.31 -31.09
N TRP A 91 -3.89 19.98 -30.03
CA TRP A 91 -3.64 21.42 -30.04
C TRP A 91 -2.61 21.82 -31.10
N GLN A 92 -1.52 21.05 -31.27
CA GLN A 92 -0.53 21.25 -32.33
C GLN A 92 -1.11 21.05 -33.74
N MET A 93 -2.10 20.18 -33.90
CA MET A 93 -2.73 19.90 -35.20
C MET A 93 -3.76 20.98 -35.60
N PHE A 94 -4.31 21.71 -34.62
CA PHE A 94 -5.27 22.80 -34.81
C PHE A 94 -4.65 24.21 -34.71
N SER A 95 -3.34 24.31 -34.42
CA SER A 95 -2.54 25.55 -34.43
C SER A 95 -1.71 25.67 -35.70
#